data_AF-A0A0F9HQ62-F1
#
_entry.id   AF-A0A0F9HQ62-F1
#
_cell.length_a   1.000
_cell.length_b   1.000
_cell.length_c   1.000
_cell.angle_alpha   90.00
_cell.angle_beta   90.00
_cell.angle_gamma   90.00
#
_symmetry.space_group_name_H-M   'P 1'
#
loop_
_entity.id
_entity.type
_entity.pdbx_description
1 polymer ?
#
loop_
_entity_poly.entity_id
_entity_poly.type
_entity_poly.pdbx_seq_one_letter_code
_entity_poly.pdbx_strand_id
1 'polypeptide(L)'
;MKNLRKKIARWLDPFPWPIEEAKIPQRKGTGTYTGRTLNIFTMGPNDVHVMDIAHALSNMCRYNGQVSHFYSVAEHCVLMARSKFPGDPKWKLLHDAGEAY
;
A
#
# COMPACT_ATOMS: atom_id res chain seq x y z
N MET A 1 9.35 34.09 35.10
CA MET A 1 8.76 33.84 33.76
C MET A 1 9.81 33.68 32.64
N LYS A 2 10.89 32.91 32.84
CA LYS A 2 11.92 32.67 31.79
C LYS A 2 12.17 31.19 31.45
N ASN A 3 11.54 30.26 32.17
CA ASN A 3 11.81 28.81 32.06
C ASN A 3 10.70 27.97 31.42
N LEU A 4 9.59 28.56 30.95
CA LEU A 4 8.54 27.81 30.26
C LEU A 4 8.63 27.90 28.72
N ARG A 5 9.16 29.01 28.18
CA ARG A 5 9.27 29.21 26.72
C ARG A 5 10.40 28.42 26.06
N LYS A 6 11.43 28.00 26.79
CA LYS A 6 12.55 27.20 26.23
C LYS A 6 12.26 25.70 26.11
N LYS A 7 11.31 25.16 26.89
CA LYS A 7 10.97 23.73 26.84
C LYS A 7 10.01 23.37 25.69
N ILE A 8 9.24 24.33 25.21
CA ILE A 8 8.28 24.15 24.10
C ILE A 8 8.96 24.27 22.72
N ALA A 9 10.05 25.05 22.62
CA ALA A 9 10.77 25.27 21.36
C ALA A 9 11.42 24.00 20.76
N ARG A 10 11.65 22.95 21.53
CA ARG A 10 12.30 21.72 21.06
C ARG A 10 11.39 20.79 20.22
N TRP A 11 10.08 21.07 20.18
CA TRP A 11 9.10 20.33 19.38
C TRP A 11 8.68 21.08 18.10
N LEU A 12 9.19 22.30 17.89
CA LEU A 12 8.81 23.16 16.76
C LEU A 12 9.93 23.37 15.72
N ASP A 13 11.14 22.85 15.97
CA ASP A 13 12.18 22.72 14.94
C ASP A 13 11.92 21.42 14.17
N PRO A 14 11.49 21.45 12.89
CA PRO A 14 10.93 20.27 12.25
C PRO A 14 11.95 19.14 12.08
N PHE A 15 13.23 19.42 11.86
CA PHE A 15 14.23 18.39 11.56
C PHE A 15 15.65 18.91 11.89
N PRO A 16 16.39 18.34 12.87
CA PRO A 16 17.74 18.78 13.24
C PRO A 16 18.83 18.07 12.43
N TRP A 17 18.53 17.61 11.22
CA TRP A 17 19.50 16.95 10.36
C TRP A 17 19.95 17.91 9.25
N PRO A 18 21.25 17.94 8.90
CA PRO A 18 21.67 18.62 7.70
C PRO A 18 21.00 17.91 6.52
N ILE A 19 20.14 18.62 5.80
CA ILE A 19 19.68 18.26 4.45
C ILE A 19 20.85 18.44 3.47
N GLU A 20 21.97 17.77 3.74
CA GLU A 20 22.83 17.37 2.63
C GLU A 20 22.03 16.38 1.82
N GLU A 21 22.10 16.52 0.49
CA GLU A 21 21.44 15.68 -0.51
C GLU A 21 21.81 14.20 -0.28
N ALA A 22 21.12 13.56 0.65
CA ALA A 22 21.24 12.13 0.86
C ALA A 22 20.92 11.50 -0.48
N LYS A 23 21.92 10.90 -1.12
CA LYS A 23 21.74 10.07 -2.31
C LYS A 23 20.90 8.88 -1.88
N ILE A 24 19.58 9.04 -1.88
CA ILE A 24 18.64 7.96 -1.63
C ILE A 24 18.91 6.95 -2.74
N PRO A 25 19.41 5.74 -2.42
CA PRO A 25 19.66 4.74 -3.44
C PRO A 25 18.32 4.46 -4.12
N GLN A 26 18.24 4.77 -5.42
CA GLN A 26 17.05 4.50 -6.21
C GLN A 26 16.87 2.99 -6.25
N ARG A 27 15.89 2.47 -5.49
CA ARG A 27 15.52 1.06 -5.59
C ARG A 27 15.04 0.81 -7.01
N LYS A 28 15.66 -0.13 -7.71
CA LYS A 28 15.32 -0.48 -9.11
C LYS A 28 13.87 -0.97 -9.28
N GLY A 29 13.19 -1.34 -8.20
CA GLY A 29 11.78 -1.70 -8.17
C GLY A 29 11.36 -2.29 -6.82
N THR A 30 10.08 -2.63 -6.72
CA THR A 30 9.47 -3.35 -5.60
C THR A 30 9.50 -4.86 -5.87
N GLY A 31 9.83 -5.66 -4.85
CA GLY A 31 9.79 -7.12 -4.97
C GLY A 31 8.36 -7.64 -4.88
N THR A 32 8.02 -8.63 -5.70
CA THR A 32 6.70 -9.29 -5.74
C THR A 32 6.74 -10.67 -5.09
N TYR A 33 5.57 -11.25 -4.82
CA TYR A 33 5.46 -12.57 -4.18
C TYR A 33 6.06 -13.70 -5.04
N THR A 34 5.92 -13.61 -6.36
CA THR A 34 6.51 -14.55 -7.32
C THR A 34 8.02 -14.37 -7.52
N GLY A 35 8.66 -13.45 -6.79
CA GLY A 35 10.12 -13.22 -6.84
C GLY A 35 10.56 -12.30 -7.99
N ARG A 36 9.63 -11.63 -8.68
CA ARG A 36 9.94 -10.63 -9.71
C ARG A 36 10.23 -9.27 -9.08
N THR A 37 11.05 -8.47 -9.74
CA THR A 37 11.24 -7.05 -9.39
C THR A 37 10.43 -6.20 -10.36
N LEU A 38 9.56 -5.35 -9.82
CA LEU A 38 8.59 -4.57 -10.56
C LEU A 38 8.86 -3.08 -10.42
N ASN A 39 8.92 -2.37 -11.54
CA ASN A 39 8.98 -0.92 -11.55
C ASN A 39 7.59 -0.35 -11.86
N ILE A 40 6.97 0.29 -10.87
CA ILE A 40 5.61 0.86 -10.97
C ILE A 40 5.49 1.98 -12.01
N PHE A 41 6.58 2.64 -12.38
CA PHE A 41 6.56 3.73 -13.37
C PHE A 41 6.68 3.23 -14.81
N THR A 42 7.12 1.99 -15.01
CA THR A 42 7.38 1.43 -16.35
C THR A 42 6.70 0.08 -16.60
N MET A 43 5.86 -0.38 -15.67
CA MET A 43 5.17 -1.66 -15.79
C MET A 43 4.20 -1.69 -16.99
N GLY A 44 4.16 -2.84 -17.66
CA GLY A 44 3.18 -3.15 -18.70
C GLY A 44 2.29 -4.35 -18.32
N PRO A 45 1.34 -4.73 -19.18
CA PRO A 45 0.40 -5.83 -18.89
C PRO A 45 1.05 -7.18 -18.59
N ASN A 46 2.23 -7.45 -19.16
CA ASN A 46 2.97 -8.71 -18.95
C ASN A 46 3.68 -8.79 -17.59
N ASP A 47 3.85 -7.65 -16.92
CA ASP A 47 4.48 -7.61 -15.60
C ASP A 47 3.47 -7.94 -14.47
N VAL A 48 2.17 -7.84 -14.76
CA VAL A 48 1.08 -8.12 -13.82
C VAL A 48 0.86 -9.62 -13.70
N HIS A 49 0.83 -10.12 -12.45
CA HIS A 49 0.61 -11.54 -12.19
C HIS A 49 -0.46 -11.76 -11.13
N VAL A 50 -1.43 -12.63 -11.43
CA VAL A 50 -2.60 -12.88 -10.56
C VAL A 50 -2.22 -13.37 -9.16
N MET A 51 -1.14 -14.16 -9.03
CA MET A 51 -0.67 -14.64 -7.74
C MET A 51 -0.05 -13.51 -6.88
N ASP A 52 0.58 -12.52 -7.52
CA ASP A 52 1.12 -11.36 -6.79
C ASP A 52 -0.02 -10.49 -6.27
N ILE A 53 -1.04 -10.25 -7.11
CA ILE A 53 -2.26 -9.55 -6.72
C ILE A 53 -2.94 -10.28 -5.56
N ALA A 54 -3.24 -11.58 -5.72
CA ALA A 54 -3.93 -12.35 -4.69
C ALA A 54 -3.16 -12.35 -3.36
N HIS A 55 -1.84 -12.49 -3.40
CA HIS A 55 -1.01 -12.47 -2.20
C HIS A 55 -1.02 -11.10 -1.52
N ALA A 56 -0.79 -10.01 -2.27
CA ALA A 56 -0.79 -8.66 -1.72
C ALA A 56 -2.16 -8.30 -1.12
N LEU A 57 -3.24 -8.49 -1.89
CA LEU A 57 -4.61 -8.17 -1.44
C LEU A 57 -5.04 -8.99 -0.22
N SER A 58 -4.54 -10.23 -0.06
CA SER A 58 -4.86 -11.07 1.11
C SER A 58 -4.19 -10.57 2.40
N ASN A 59 -3.12 -9.78 2.29
CA ASN A 59 -2.39 -9.22 3.43
C ASN A 59 -2.75 -7.76 3.72
N MET A 60 -3.47 -7.08 2.83
CA MET A 60 -3.93 -5.71 3.04
C MET A 60 -5.25 -5.68 3.80
N CYS A 61 -5.25 -5.04 4.97
CA CYS A 61 -6.44 -4.88 5.78
C CYS A 61 -7.28 -3.67 5.31
N ARG A 62 -8.59 -3.84 5.24
CA ARG A 62 -9.52 -2.73 4.98
C ARG A 62 -9.78 -1.91 6.24
N TYR A 63 -10.38 -0.73 6.04
CA TYR A 63 -10.74 0.20 7.12
C TYR A 63 -9.55 0.59 8.01
N ASN A 64 -8.34 0.61 7.46
CA ASN A 64 -7.10 0.86 8.19
C ASN A 64 -6.92 -0.04 9.44
N GLY A 65 -7.46 -1.27 9.41
CA GLY A 65 -7.40 -2.19 10.53
C GLY A 65 -8.33 -1.85 11.71
N GLN A 66 -9.23 -0.87 11.57
CA GLN A 66 -10.24 -0.56 12.58
C GLN A 66 -11.42 -1.54 12.52
N VAL A 67 -11.11 -2.82 12.61
CA VAL A 67 -12.06 -3.93 12.52
C VAL A 67 -11.81 -4.92 13.66
N SER A 68 -12.87 -5.58 14.10
CA SER A 68 -12.77 -6.59 15.18
C SER A 68 -12.08 -7.88 14.74
N HIS A 69 -12.08 -8.15 13.44
CA HIS A 69 -11.44 -9.30 12.81
C HIS A 69 -10.76 -8.82 11.52
N PHE A 70 -9.62 -9.39 11.18
CA PHE A 70 -8.90 -9.05 9.97
C PHE A 70 -9.81 -9.24 8.75
N TYR A 71 -10.04 -8.17 8.00
CA TYR A 71 -10.88 -8.15 6.81
C TYR A 71 -10.04 -7.65 5.64
N SER A 72 -9.63 -8.57 4.78
CA SER A 72 -8.68 -8.26 3.71
C SER A 72 -9.34 -7.62 2.50
N VAL A 73 -8.55 -6.92 1.67
CA VAL A 73 -8.99 -6.46 0.36
C VAL A 73 -9.37 -7.65 -0.53
N ALA A 74 -8.64 -8.77 -0.46
CA ALA A 74 -8.98 -9.98 -1.21
C ALA A 74 -10.35 -10.55 -0.83
N GLU A 75 -10.65 -10.61 0.48
CA GLU A 75 -11.94 -11.09 0.98
C GLU A 75 -13.09 -10.21 0.46
N HIS A 76 -12.94 -8.89 0.54
CA HIS A 76 -13.89 -7.93 -0.03
C HIS A 76 -14.15 -8.18 -1.52
N CYS A 77 -13.10 -8.32 -2.33
CA CYS A 77 -13.23 -8.61 -3.76
C CYS A 77 -13.97 -9.92 -4.05
N VAL A 78 -13.68 -10.98 -3.28
CA VAL A 78 -14.36 -12.27 -3.41
C VAL A 78 -15.85 -12.17 -3.04
N LEU A 79 -16.18 -11.46 -1.95
CA LEU A 79 -17.56 -11.22 -1.55
C LEU A 79 -18.32 -10.41 -2.60
N MET A 80 -17.69 -9.38 -3.18
CA MET A 80 -18.27 -8.61 -4.28
C MET A 80 -18.52 -9.47 -5.52
N ALA A 81 -17.58 -10.33 -5.90
CA ALA A 81 -17.74 -11.24 -7.03
C ALA A 81 -18.89 -12.25 -6.82
N ARG A 82 -19.07 -12.75 -5.59
CA ARG A 82 -20.14 -13.68 -5.20
C ARG A 82 -21.50 -13.02 -4.93
N SER A 83 -21.53 -11.71 -4.76
CA SER A 83 -22.76 -10.96 -4.51
C SER A 83 -23.69 -10.95 -5.73
N LYS A 84 -24.97 -10.68 -5.48
CA LYS A 84 -25.99 -10.47 -6.51
C LYS A 84 -25.95 -9.06 -7.13
N PHE A 85 -24.95 -8.24 -6.79
CA PHE A 85 -24.80 -6.93 -7.41
C PHE A 85 -24.57 -7.06 -8.91
N PRO A 86 -25.16 -6.17 -9.73
CA PRO A 86 -25.00 -6.19 -11.18
C PRO A 86 -23.52 -6.01 -11.57
N GLY A 87 -23.17 -6.51 -12.74
CA GLY A 87 -21.82 -6.46 -13.29
C GLY A 87 -21.15 -7.83 -13.39
N ASP A 88 -20.13 -7.91 -14.24
CA ASP A 88 -19.36 -9.14 -14.45
C ASP A 88 -18.64 -9.54 -13.15
N PRO A 89 -18.78 -10.80 -12.69
CA PRO A 89 -18.05 -11.31 -11.53
C PRO A 89 -16.53 -11.14 -11.62
N LYS A 90 -15.93 -11.22 -12.81
CA LYS A 90 -14.49 -11.02 -13.01
C LYS A 90 -14.07 -9.57 -12.78
N TRP A 91 -14.85 -8.62 -13.29
CA TRP A 91 -14.59 -7.19 -13.05
C TRP A 91 -14.76 -6.86 -11.57
N LYS A 92 -15.78 -7.41 -10.90
CA LYS A 92 -15.94 -7.29 -9.45
C LYS A 92 -14.79 -7.93 -8.66
N LEU A 93 -14.23 -9.03 -9.13
CA LEU A 93 -13.10 -9.68 -8.46
C LEU A 93 -11.79 -8.87 -8.59
N LEU A 94 -11.60 -8.19 -9.72
CA LEU A 94 -10.34 -7.50 -10.04
C LEU A 94 -10.40 -5.97 -9.85
N HIS A 95 -11.52 -5.42 -9.37
CA HIS A 95 -11.68 -3.96 -9.29
C HIS A 95 -10.63 -3.25 -8.43
N ASP A 96 -10.21 -3.86 -7.32
CA ASP A 96 -9.15 -3.32 -6.43
C ASP A 96 -7.75 -3.90 -6.77
N ALA A 97 -7.57 -4.58 -7.92
CA ALA A 97 -6.27 -5.20 -8.26
C ALA A 97 -5.10 -4.22 -8.33
N GLY A 98 -5.37 -2.93 -8.58
CA GLY A 98 -4.37 -1.86 -8.59
C GLY A 98 -3.76 -1.57 -7.22
N GLU A 99 -4.39 -1.98 -6.12
CA GLU A 99 -3.83 -1.79 -4.77
C GLU A 99 -2.64 -2.74 -4.46
N ALA A 100 -2.39 -3.73 -5.33
CA ALA A 100 -1.36 -4.75 -5.10
C ALA A 100 0.09 -4.28 -5.25
N TYR A 101 0.33 -3.13 -5.88
CA TYR A 101 1.66 -2.63 -6.27
C TYR A 101 1.84 -1.16 -5.89
#